data_AF-A0A534A5X9-F1
#
_entry.id   AF-A0A534A5X9-F1
#
_cell.length_a   1.000
_cell.length_b   1.000
_cell.length_c   1.000
_cell.angle_alpha   90.00
_cell.angle_beta   90.00
_cell.angle_gamma   90.00
#
_symmetry.space_group_name_H-M   'P 1'
#
loop_
_entity.id
_entity.type
_entity.pdbx_description
1 polymer ?
#
loop_
_entity_poly.entity_id
_entity_poly.type
_entity_poly.pdbx_seq_one_letter_code
_entity_poly.pdbx_strand_id
1 'polypeptide(L)' 'GSIRADERIEIQSTSVVHGDVVAKRLLVQEGGEINGVVRMGETALESEPVEAAVSEQRSY' A
#
# COMPACT_ATOMS: atom_id res chain seq x y z
N GLY A 1 -3.67 0.58 -9.23
CA GLY A 1 -2.27 1.03 -9.13
C GLY A 1 -1.94 1.33 -7.68
N SER A 2 -0.67 1.31 -7.30
CA SER A 2 -0.21 1.59 -5.93
C SER A 2 -0.17 3.08 -5.62
N ILE A 3 -0.56 3.47 -4.41
CA ILE A 3 -0.54 4.85 -3.91
C ILE A 3 0.50 4.96 -2.78
N ARG A 4 1.39 5.95 -2.89
CA ARG A 4 2.42 6.24 -1.90
C ARG A 4 2.40 7.71 -1.53
N ALA A 5 2.47 8.02 -0.23
CA ALA A 5 2.69 9.36 0.27
C ALA A 5 3.60 9.35 1.50
N ASP A 6 4.46 10.36 1.63
CA ASP A 6 5.46 10.37 2.70
C ASP A 6 4.87 10.68 4.09
N GLU A 7 3.67 11.27 4.13
CA GLU A 7 3.12 11.85 5.34
C GLU A 7 1.69 11.35 5.62
N ARG A 8 0.73 11.73 4.77
CA ARG A 8 -0.69 11.42 4.97
C ARG A 8 -1.38 11.10 3.66
N ILE A 9 -2.21 10.05 3.68
CA ILE A 9 -3.21 9.75 2.65
C ILE A 9 -4.60 9.94 3.24
N GLU A 10 -5.50 10.54 2.46
CA GLU A 10 -6.90 10.69 2.80
C GLU A 10 -7.77 10.12 1.69
N ILE A 11 -8.49 9.04 2.01
CA ILE A 11 -9.47 8.43 1.12
C ILE A 11 -10.81 9.12 1.35
N GLN A 12 -11.29 9.80 0.30
CA GLN A 12 -12.57 10.49 0.31
C GLN A 12 -13.73 9.50 0.28
N SER A 13 -14.90 9.95 0.73
CA SER A 13 -16.15 9.19 0.60
C SER A 13 -16.36 8.73 -0.85
N THR A 14 -16.89 7.52 -1.02
CA THR A 14 -17.17 6.86 -2.32
C THR A 14 -15.96 6.61 -3.21
N SER A 15 -14.73 6.81 -2.71
CA SER A 15 -13.51 6.52 -3.45
C SER A 15 -13.17 5.03 -3.36
N VAL A 16 -12.65 4.46 -4.44
CA VAL A 16 -12.20 3.06 -4.46
C VAL A 16 -10.75 2.99 -4.92
N VAL A 17 -9.87 2.51 -4.04
CA VAL A 17 -8.46 2.26 -4.35
C VAL A 17 -8.26 0.78 -4.66
N HIS A 18 -7.72 0.49 -5.84
CA HIS A 18 -7.33 -0.86 -6.23
C HIS A 18 -5.81 -0.93 -6.32
N GLY A 19 -5.17 -1.47 -5.28
CA GLY A 19 -3.71 -1.58 -5.17
C GLY A 19 -3.20 -1.18 -3.79
N ASP A 20 -1.89 -1.28 -3.64
CA ASP A 20 -1.24 -1.11 -2.35
C ASP A 20 -1.17 0.36 -1.93
N VAL A 21 -1.29 0.60 -0.62
CA VAL A 21 -1.28 1.93 -0.04
C VAL A 21 -0.18 2.00 1.00
N VAL A 22 0.73 2.96 0.84
CA VAL A 22 1.87 3.18 1.75
C VAL A 22 1.87 4.63 2.22
N ALA A 23 1.72 4.85 3.52
CA ALA A 23 1.82 6.16 4.14
C ALA A 23 2.11 6.07 5.63
N LYS A 24 2.61 7.16 6.25
CA LYS A 24 2.74 7.20 7.71
C LYS A 24 1.39 7.29 8.39
N ARG A 25 0.46 8.05 7.81
CA ARG A 25 -0.89 8.30 8.33
C ARG A 25 -1.93 8.07 7.24
N LEU A 26 -3.05 7.46 7.60
CA LEU A 26 -4.18 7.21 6.71
C LEU A 26 -5.47 7.64 7.40
N LEU A 27 -6.26 8.43 6.69
CA LEU A 27 -7.64 8.73 7.05
C LEU A 27 -8.54 8.12 5.97
N VAL A 28 -9.53 7.33 6.38
CA VAL A 28 -10.54 6.78 5.48
C VAL A 28 -11.89 7.33 5.92
N GLN A 29 -12.53 8.06 5.03
CA GLN A 29 -13.90 8.53 5.25
C GLN A 29 -14.89 7.38 5.03
N GLU A 30 -16.08 7.50 5.62
CA GLU A 30 -17.17 6.53 5.42
C GLU A 30 -17.47 6.36 3.93
N GLY A 31 -17.63 5.11 3.50
CA GLY A 31 -17.83 4.75 2.09
C GLY A 31 -16.56 4.80 1.24
N GLY A 32 -15.39 5.06 1.82
CA GLY A 32 -14.10 4.87 1.17
C GLY A 32 -13.65 3.40 1.21
N GLU A 33 -13.24 2.87 0.07
CA GLU A 33 -12.83 1.48 -0.08
C GLU A 33 -11.36 1.38 -0.49
N ILE A 34 -10.65 0.43 0.13
CA ILE A 34 -9.26 0.10 -0.20
C ILE A 34 -9.18 -1.40 -0.43
N ASN A 35 -8.86 -1.77 -1.66
CA ASN A 35 -8.73 -3.14 -2.11
C ASN A 35 -7.25 -3.40 -2.46
N GLY A 36 -6.47 -3.75 -1.44
CA GLY A 36 -5.03 -3.98 -1.55
C GLY A 36 -4.34 -4.13 -0.20
N VAL A 37 -3.01 -4.09 -0.18
CA VAL A 37 -2.23 -4.14 1.06
C VAL A 37 -1.98 -2.73 1.57
N VAL A 38 -2.34 -2.48 2.83
CA VAL A 38 -2.06 -1.20 3.49
C VAL A 38 -0.85 -1.35 4.41
N ARG A 39 0.17 -0.52 4.21
CA ARG A 39 1.35 -0.42 5.08
C ARG A 39 1.41 0.97 5.70
N MET A 40 1.44 1.01 7.03
CA MET A 40 1.31 2.23 7.82
C MET A 40 2.36 2.33 8.92
N GLY A 41 2.70 3.57 9.28
CA GLY A 41 3.68 3.88 10.32
C GLY A 41 4.96 4.51 9.78
N GLU A 42 5.85 4.94 10.68
CA GLU A 42 7.07 5.69 10.34
C GLU A 42 8.02 4.92 9.41
N THR A 43 8.08 3.59 9.56
CA THR A 43 8.92 2.68 8.76
C THR A 43 8.22 2.16 7.50
N ALA A 44 6.96 2.53 7.24
CA ALA A 44 6.21 2.02 6.08
C ALA A 44 6.86 2.39 4.74
N LEU A 45 7.60 3.50 4.70
CA LEU A 45 8.28 4.04 3.51
C LEU A 45 9.72 3.51 3.34
N GLU A 46 10.28 2.92 4.39
CA GLU A 46 11.63 2.33 4.42
C GLU A 46 11.61 0.87 3.94
N SER A 47 10.42 0.27 3.84
CA SER A 47 10.25 -1.03 3.20
C SER A 47 10.36 -0.88 1.68
N GLU A 48 11.55 -1.09 1.14
CA GLU A 48 11.79 -1.33 -0.29
C GLU A 48 10.87 -2.47 -0.78
N PRO A 49 10.44 -2.43 -2.06
CA PRO A 49 9.50 -3.40 -2.59
C PRO A 49 10.06 -4.81 -2.44
N VAL A 50 9.20 -5.73 -2.01
CA VAL A 50 9.42 -7.17 -2.13
C VAL A 50 9.43 -7.57 -3.60
N GLU A 51 10.50 -7.24 -4.32
CA GLU A 51 10.78 -7.75 -5.67
C GLU A 51 11.72 -8.97 -5.53
N ALA A 52 11.43 -10.03 -6.29
CA ALA A 52 12.32 -11.19 -6.54
C ALA A 52 12.48 -12.29 -5.47
N ALA A 53 11.40 -12.97 -5.07
CA ALA A 53 11.53 -14.24 -4.34
C ALA A 53 10.63 -15.40 -4.82
N VAL A 54 10.26 -15.50 -6.11
CA VAL A 54 9.85 -16.79 -6.69
C VAL A 54 10.13 -16.86 -8.21
N SER A 55 11.34 -17.21 -8.65
CA SER A 55 11.53 -17.86 -9.96
C SER A 55 12.83 -18.65 -10.17
N GLU A 56 13.77 -18.70 -9.21
CA GLU A 56 15.07 -19.32 -9.48
C GLU A 56 15.43 -20.42 -8.47
N GLN A 57 14.60 -21.47 -8.36
CA GLN A 57 15.01 -22.69 -7.67
C GLN A 57 14.10 -23.88 -7.99
N ARG A 58 14.01 -24.23 -9.28
CA ARG A 58 13.64 -25.60 -9.71
C ARG A 58 14.48 -26.01 -10.92
N SER A 59 15.78 -26.21 -10.68
CA SER A 59 16.59 -27.14 -11.46
C SER A 59 17.21 -28.14 -10.50
N TYR A 60 16.74 -29.39 -10.56
CA TYR A 60 17.46 -30.62 -10.23
C TYR A 60 16.81 -31.75 -11.03
#